data_AF-A0AB73GXQ4-F1
#
_entry.id   AF-A0AB73GXQ4-F1
#
_cell.length_a   1.000
_cell.length_b   1.000
_cell.length_c   1.000
_cell.angle_alpha   90.00
_cell.angle_beta   90.00
_cell.angle_gamma   90.00
#
_symmetry.space_group_name_H-M   'P 1'
#
loop_
_entity.id
_entity.type
_entity.pdbx_description
1 polymer ?
#
loop_
_entity_poly.entity_id
_entity_poly.type
_entity_poly.pdbx_seq_one_letter_code
_entity_poly.pdbx_strand_id
1 'polypeptide(L)'
;MSIVHRSLIVALCLLLPTAAQARSQATPAQQREQQVAQLLRTAADQPAQLRAWLQAMPKGGDLHNHLSGSVYAEDYLQWASEDGACVQLDDLSLRAPPCGNGQEPARDLATRNAALYGRVVDALSMRKFLPSPSQPTGHDQFFGTFGKFDAVVRTRVADTVAAVLEQAARDRVPYVEIIANPPQMDQAAKQMQSLPWKGDDDAANLRALQDALPPLVQAAQRALADTDAQVRRVLHCDQPDARPGCQVTYRYVPYVLRVLPQPMVFGQMALAHALIAAGGSRAVALNIVAPEDNPVALADYARHMAMFRFFAAHYPDVPLSLHAGELALGLVPPAQLRSHIRQAVDAGARRIGHGVDLPYEDDADGLLQRMRRQQVAVEINLTSNDVILGVKGPAHPLAMYLRAGVPVVLSTDDAGVSRADMTHEYQRAMQEQGIDYPTLKQLARNGLTYSFLPGTSLWDAGGNAAQACATALQRETDDAACRAFRQGSEKARLQWQLETDLAQYERTLLNAGARQSANGLYR
;
A
#
# COMPACT_ATOMS: atom_id res chain seq x y z
N MET A 1 43.38 76.99 28.20
CA MET A 1 42.13 77.39 27.56
C MET A 1 41.08 76.31 27.77
N SER A 2 39.94 76.70 28.35
CA SER A 2 38.60 76.09 28.34
C SER A 2 38.45 74.58 28.66
N ILE A 3 38.00 74.17 29.85
CA ILE A 3 36.63 74.20 30.39
C ILE A 3 35.67 73.21 29.72
N VAL A 4 35.44 72.10 30.44
CA VAL A 4 34.16 71.47 30.81
C VAL A 4 33.23 71.02 29.69
N HIS A 5 32.91 69.72 29.66
CA HIS A 5 31.52 69.23 29.68
C HIS A 5 31.43 67.94 30.52
N ARG A 6 30.66 68.05 31.60
CA ARG A 6 30.23 67.00 32.53
C ARG A 6 29.09 66.20 31.87
N SER A 7 28.95 64.91 32.21
CA SER A 7 27.85 64.41 33.06
C SER A 7 27.50 62.93 32.84
N LEU A 8 27.50 62.21 33.97
CA LEU A 8 26.54 61.18 34.40
C LEU A 8 26.08 60.07 33.42
N ILE A 9 26.49 58.82 33.69
CA ILE A 9 25.62 57.63 33.80
C ILE A 9 26.29 56.68 34.83
N VAL A 10 26.13 56.91 36.15
CA VAL A 10 25.27 56.14 37.07
C VAL A 10 24.95 54.70 36.63
N ALA A 11 25.52 53.76 37.38
CA ALA A 11 25.10 52.40 37.65
C ALA A 11 23.79 51.91 36.99
N LEU A 12 23.92 50.99 36.04
CA LEU A 12 22.84 50.06 35.67
C LEU A 12 23.42 48.67 35.36
N CYS A 13 24.07 48.04 36.35
CA CYS A 13 24.31 46.59 36.35
C CYS A 13 23.09 45.87 36.95
N LEU A 14 21.91 46.11 36.38
CA LEU A 14 20.70 45.37 36.70
C LEU A 14 20.44 44.34 35.58
N LEU A 15 20.50 43.07 35.98
CA LEU A 15 19.68 41.99 35.46
C LEU A 15 19.87 41.67 33.98
N LEU A 16 20.87 40.84 33.67
CA LEU A 16 20.76 39.92 32.54
C LEU A 16 19.53 39.03 32.80
N PRO A 17 18.46 39.07 31.98
CA PRO A 17 17.47 38.02 32.06
C PRO A 17 18.15 36.77 31.53
N THR A 18 18.40 35.81 32.42
CA THR A 18 18.51 34.41 32.04
C THR A 18 17.22 34.05 31.33
N ALA A 19 17.18 34.21 30.01
CA ALA A 19 16.20 33.55 29.16
C ALA A 19 16.53 32.05 29.22
N ALA A 20 16.16 31.42 30.34
CA ALA A 20 15.95 30.00 30.37
C ALA A 20 14.90 29.75 29.29
N GLN A 21 15.34 29.21 28.15
CA GLN A 21 14.44 28.61 27.17
C GLN A 21 13.66 27.56 27.95
N ALA A 22 12.46 27.93 28.38
CA ALA A 22 11.51 27.00 28.97
C ALA A 22 11.25 25.96 27.88
N ARG A 23 11.94 24.81 27.96
CA ARG A 23 11.60 23.64 27.15
C ARG A 23 10.13 23.39 27.43
N SER A 24 9.28 23.58 26.41
CA SER A 24 7.86 23.30 26.53
C SER A 24 7.72 21.89 27.08
N GLN A 25 7.05 21.73 28.23
CA GLN A 25 6.83 20.41 28.78
C GLN A 25 6.07 19.56 27.75
N ALA A 26 6.54 18.33 27.51
CA ALA A 26 5.88 17.41 26.61
C ALA A 26 4.43 17.19 27.07
N THR A 27 3.50 17.16 26.12
CA THR A 27 2.08 16.89 26.43
C THR A 27 1.94 15.47 27.00
N PRO A 28 0.86 15.18 27.76
CA PRO A 28 0.60 13.82 28.24
C PRO A 28 0.61 12.77 27.12
N ALA A 29 0.11 13.12 25.94
CA ALA A 29 0.14 12.24 24.77
C ALA A 29 1.57 11.94 24.29
N GLN A 30 2.41 12.97 24.18
CA GLN A 30 3.83 12.80 23.83
C GLN A 30 4.58 11.97 24.88
N GLN A 31 4.30 12.16 26.16
CA GLN A 31 4.91 11.37 27.23
C GLN A 31 4.54 9.89 27.12
N ARG A 32 3.26 9.57 26.89
CA ARG A 32 2.82 8.18 26.69
C ARG A 32 3.43 7.54 25.45
N GLU A 33 3.49 8.26 24.34
CA GLU A 33 4.12 7.79 23.10
C GLU A 33 5.59 7.41 23.34
N GLN A 34 6.35 8.24 24.08
CA GLN A 34 7.74 7.94 24.42
C GLN A 34 7.88 6.73 25.35
N GLN A 35 6.95 6.54 26.29
CA GLN A 35 6.93 5.35 27.15
C GLN A 35 6.67 4.08 26.34
N VAL A 36 5.71 4.12 25.40
CA VAL A 36 5.45 3.00 24.48
C VAL A 36 6.64 2.73 23.58
N ALA A 37 7.30 3.78 23.07
CA ALA A 37 8.51 3.64 22.27
C ALA A 37 9.62 2.89 23.01
N GLN A 38 9.85 3.23 24.29
CA GLN A 38 10.83 2.53 25.11
C GLN A 38 10.43 1.07 25.37
N LEU A 39 9.14 0.80 25.59
CA LEU A 39 8.62 -0.55 25.81
C LEU A 39 8.81 -1.42 24.56
N LEU A 40 8.40 -0.94 23.39
CA LEU A 40 8.55 -1.68 22.13
C LEU A 40 10.02 -1.88 21.74
N ARG A 41 10.87 -0.88 21.99
CA ARG A 41 12.32 -1.02 21.79
C ARG A 41 12.92 -2.15 22.65
N THR A 42 12.46 -2.29 23.88
CA THR A 42 12.92 -3.36 24.78
C THR A 42 12.43 -4.75 24.34
N ALA A 43 11.28 -4.82 23.67
CA ALA A 43 10.77 -6.05 23.09
C ALA A 43 11.27 -6.32 21.65
N ALA A 44 12.11 -5.44 21.08
CA ALA A 44 12.60 -5.60 19.70
C ALA A 44 13.32 -6.94 19.49
N ASP A 45 14.05 -7.40 20.51
CA ASP A 45 14.76 -8.70 20.52
C ASP A 45 13.88 -9.87 21.01
N GLN A 46 12.57 -9.65 21.19
CA GLN A 46 11.58 -10.64 21.61
C GLN A 46 10.48 -10.79 20.54
N PRO A 47 10.76 -11.47 19.41
CA PRO A 47 9.91 -11.43 18.22
C PRO A 47 8.44 -11.82 18.48
N ALA A 48 8.19 -12.83 19.31
CA ALA A 48 6.84 -13.28 19.62
C ALA A 48 6.03 -12.24 20.43
N GLN A 49 6.67 -11.59 21.40
CA GLN A 49 6.04 -10.53 22.19
C GLN A 49 5.83 -9.28 21.35
N LEU A 50 6.83 -8.88 20.56
CA LEU A 50 6.74 -7.76 19.65
C LEU A 50 5.58 -7.94 18.67
N ARG A 51 5.46 -9.12 18.05
CA ARG A 51 4.35 -9.44 17.15
C ARG A 51 3.00 -9.31 17.85
N ALA A 52 2.84 -9.86 19.05
CA ALA A 52 1.59 -9.75 19.80
C ALA A 52 1.19 -8.29 20.08
N TRP A 53 2.17 -7.44 20.42
CA TRP A 53 1.93 -6.01 20.65
C TRP A 53 1.66 -5.23 19.37
N LEU A 54 2.33 -5.57 18.26
CA LEU A 54 2.08 -4.96 16.95
C LEU A 54 0.76 -5.43 16.34
N GLN A 55 0.31 -6.66 16.59
CA GLN A 55 -1.00 -7.14 16.15
C GLN A 55 -2.13 -6.26 16.71
N ALA A 56 -1.99 -5.84 17.97
CA ALA A 56 -2.94 -4.95 18.63
C ALA A 56 -2.81 -3.47 18.22
N MET A 57 -1.71 -3.07 17.57
CA MET A 57 -1.52 -1.70 17.11
C MET A 57 -2.50 -1.39 15.97
N PRO A 58 -3.30 -0.31 16.06
CA PRO A 58 -4.05 0.22 14.94
C PRO A 58 -3.09 0.69 13.86
N LYS A 59 -3.32 0.22 12.63
CA LYS A 59 -2.51 0.55 11.47
C LYS A 59 -3.34 1.47 10.57
N GLY A 60 -2.68 2.18 9.66
CA GLY A 60 -3.33 3.15 8.80
C GLY A 60 -4.08 2.52 7.65
N GLY A 61 -3.76 2.96 6.44
CA GLY A 61 -4.17 2.27 5.22
C GLY A 61 -3.10 1.30 4.74
N ASP A 62 -3.53 0.19 4.15
CA ASP A 62 -2.72 -0.59 3.20
C ASP A 62 -2.95 -0.02 1.80
N LEU A 63 -1.97 0.68 1.24
CA LEU A 63 -2.13 1.48 0.02
C LEU A 63 -1.59 0.81 -1.24
N HIS A 64 -0.94 -0.35 -1.07
CA HIS A 64 -0.36 -1.14 -2.13
C HIS A 64 -0.68 -2.61 -1.85
N ASN A 65 -1.83 -3.06 -2.37
CA ASN A 65 -2.37 -4.38 -2.11
C ASN A 65 -2.93 -4.95 -3.42
N HIS A 66 -2.30 -5.97 -4.00
CA HIS A 66 -2.82 -6.63 -5.20
C HIS A 66 -3.83 -7.68 -4.81
N LEU A 67 -5.03 -7.58 -5.39
CA LEU A 67 -6.17 -8.40 -4.99
C LEU A 67 -5.85 -9.90 -5.03
N SER A 68 -5.27 -10.36 -6.12
CA SER A 68 -5.08 -11.79 -6.38
C SER A 68 -3.89 -12.41 -5.66
N GLY A 69 -2.87 -11.64 -5.28
CA GLY A 69 -1.78 -12.20 -4.47
C GLY A 69 -1.90 -11.90 -2.98
N SER A 70 -2.90 -11.12 -2.55
CA SER A 70 -3.18 -10.87 -1.14
C SER A 70 -4.01 -11.96 -0.45
N VAL A 71 -4.53 -12.93 -1.18
CA VAL A 71 -5.29 -14.07 -0.63
C VAL A 71 -4.41 -15.30 -0.52
N TYR A 72 -4.54 -16.02 0.60
CA TYR A 72 -3.71 -17.18 0.87
C TYR A 72 -4.11 -18.36 -0.04
N ALA A 73 -3.12 -19.15 -0.46
CA ALA A 73 -3.33 -20.32 -1.30
C ALA A 73 -4.35 -21.33 -0.74
N GLU A 74 -4.45 -21.42 0.59
CA GLU A 74 -5.42 -22.26 1.28
C GLU A 74 -6.87 -21.82 1.01
N ASP A 75 -7.15 -20.52 0.91
CA ASP A 75 -8.47 -19.99 0.55
C ASP A 75 -8.81 -20.34 -0.91
N TYR A 76 -7.85 -20.22 -1.82
CA TYR A 76 -8.03 -20.64 -3.22
C TYR A 76 -8.32 -22.13 -3.36
N LEU A 77 -7.64 -22.97 -2.58
CA LEU A 77 -7.91 -24.41 -2.55
C LEU A 77 -9.29 -24.74 -1.96
N GLN A 78 -9.73 -23.98 -0.96
CA GLN A 78 -11.06 -24.12 -0.39
C GLN A 78 -12.14 -23.77 -1.43
N TRP A 79 -12.02 -22.63 -2.12
CA TRP A 79 -12.97 -22.26 -3.18
C TRP A 79 -12.91 -23.20 -4.38
N ALA A 80 -11.72 -23.67 -4.76
CA ALA A 80 -11.57 -24.71 -5.79
C ALA A 80 -12.30 -26.00 -5.40
N SER A 81 -12.26 -26.39 -4.12
CA SER A 81 -13.01 -27.53 -3.60
C SER A 81 -14.52 -27.33 -3.73
N GLU A 82 -15.03 -26.14 -3.39
CA GLU A 82 -16.44 -25.78 -3.50
C GLU A 82 -16.95 -25.73 -4.95
N ASP A 83 -16.14 -25.18 -5.85
CA ASP A 83 -16.48 -25.03 -7.27
C ASP A 83 -16.28 -26.33 -8.07
N GLY A 84 -15.76 -27.39 -7.43
CA GLY A 84 -15.43 -28.65 -8.10
C GLY A 84 -14.27 -28.52 -9.09
N ALA A 85 -13.43 -27.50 -8.94
CA ALA A 85 -12.24 -27.27 -9.75
C ALA A 85 -11.20 -28.39 -9.58
N CYS A 86 -10.15 -28.33 -10.41
CA CYS A 86 -9.18 -29.39 -10.57
C CYS A 86 -7.77 -28.89 -10.33
N VAL A 87 -6.92 -29.71 -9.73
CA VAL A 87 -5.47 -29.50 -9.66
C VAL A 87 -4.83 -30.20 -10.85
N GLN A 88 -4.15 -29.42 -11.69
CA GLN A 88 -3.34 -29.90 -12.79
C GLN A 88 -2.01 -30.46 -12.22
N LEU A 89 -1.68 -31.73 -12.49
CA LEU A 89 -0.64 -32.44 -11.73
C LEU A 89 0.81 -32.11 -12.15
N ASP A 90 1.02 -31.65 -13.37
CA ASP A 90 2.35 -31.29 -13.90
C ASP A 90 2.80 -29.90 -13.44
N ASP A 91 1.91 -28.91 -13.42
CA ASP A 91 2.21 -27.53 -13.04
C ASP A 91 1.59 -27.08 -11.70
N LEU A 92 0.77 -27.93 -11.06
CA LEU A 92 0.07 -27.66 -9.79
C LEU A 92 -0.88 -26.45 -9.83
N SER A 93 -1.35 -26.07 -11.02
CA SER A 93 -2.36 -25.01 -11.20
C SER A 93 -3.77 -25.50 -10.92
N LEU A 94 -4.64 -24.56 -10.52
CA LEU A 94 -6.07 -24.72 -10.39
C LEU A 94 -6.74 -24.48 -11.74
N ARG A 95 -7.58 -25.41 -12.18
CA ARG A 95 -8.30 -25.40 -13.47
C ARG A 95 -9.80 -25.52 -13.24
N ALA A 96 -10.59 -24.86 -14.09
CA ALA A 96 -12.04 -24.97 -14.07
C ALA A 96 -12.49 -26.43 -14.35
N PRO A 97 -13.61 -26.89 -13.77
CA PRO A 97 -14.19 -28.20 -14.09
C PRO A 97 -14.67 -28.29 -15.55
N PRO A 98 -14.88 -29.51 -16.10
CA PRO A 98 -14.68 -30.82 -15.46
C PRO A 98 -13.22 -31.30 -15.48
N CYS A 99 -12.85 -32.16 -14.51
CA CYS A 99 -11.48 -32.70 -14.42
C CYS A 99 -11.21 -33.77 -15.47
N GLY A 100 -10.09 -33.63 -16.18
CA GLY A 100 -9.64 -34.55 -17.22
C GLY A 100 -8.43 -35.40 -16.82
N ASN A 101 -7.82 -36.05 -17.81
CA ASN A 101 -6.57 -36.79 -17.64
C ASN A 101 -5.45 -35.87 -17.13
N GLY A 102 -4.66 -36.36 -16.17
CA GLY A 102 -3.57 -35.57 -15.57
C GLY A 102 -4.03 -34.52 -14.56
N GLN A 103 -5.30 -34.55 -14.16
CA GLN A 103 -5.87 -33.66 -13.15
C GLN A 103 -6.45 -34.45 -11.98
N GLU A 104 -6.35 -33.89 -10.78
CA GLU A 104 -6.97 -34.39 -9.56
C GLU A 104 -8.08 -33.42 -9.12
N PRO A 105 -9.28 -33.88 -8.75
CA PRO A 105 -10.30 -32.99 -8.20
C PRO A 105 -9.80 -32.24 -6.96
N ALA A 106 -10.07 -30.95 -6.84
CA ALA A 106 -9.71 -30.16 -5.65
C ALA A 106 -10.64 -30.44 -4.46
N ARG A 107 -11.83 -31.01 -4.72
CA ARG A 107 -12.85 -31.33 -3.71
C ARG A 107 -12.26 -32.12 -2.54
N ASP A 108 -12.31 -31.61 -1.32
CA ASP A 108 -11.81 -32.27 -0.10
C ASP A 108 -10.32 -32.70 -0.19
N LEU A 109 -9.50 -32.02 -1.00
CA LEU A 109 -8.11 -32.43 -1.27
C LEU A 109 -7.25 -32.51 -0.01
N ALA A 110 -7.42 -31.58 0.94
CA ALA A 110 -6.69 -31.58 2.21
C ALA A 110 -6.83 -32.90 2.99
N THR A 111 -8.02 -33.51 2.96
CA THR A 111 -8.31 -34.77 3.64
C THR A 111 -7.95 -35.98 2.80
N ARG A 112 -8.24 -35.95 1.49
CA ARG A 112 -8.02 -37.09 0.59
C ARG A 112 -6.55 -37.27 0.20
N ASN A 113 -5.80 -36.18 0.08
CA ASN A 113 -4.41 -36.18 -0.34
C ASN A 113 -3.66 -34.95 0.22
N ALA A 114 -3.38 -34.99 1.53
CA ALA A 114 -2.65 -33.92 2.23
C ALA A 114 -1.28 -33.60 1.62
N ALA A 115 -0.61 -34.60 1.01
CA ALA A 115 0.67 -34.40 0.34
C ALA A 115 0.54 -33.54 -0.93
N LEU A 116 -0.46 -33.83 -1.77
CA LEU A 116 -0.74 -33.00 -2.96
C LEU A 116 -1.24 -31.61 -2.55
N TYR A 117 -2.13 -31.51 -1.55
CA TYR A 117 -2.55 -30.22 -0.98
C TYR A 117 -1.35 -29.37 -0.56
N GLY A 118 -0.40 -29.95 0.18
CA GLY A 118 0.83 -29.29 0.60
C GLY A 118 1.64 -28.75 -0.58
N ARG A 119 1.85 -29.57 -1.62
CA ARG A 119 2.56 -29.19 -2.84
C ARG A 119 1.86 -28.06 -3.60
N VAL A 120 0.52 -28.06 -3.67
CA VAL A 120 -0.22 -26.99 -4.32
C VAL A 120 -0.03 -25.68 -3.55
N VAL A 121 -0.18 -25.68 -2.22
CA VAL A 121 0.09 -24.45 -1.45
C VAL A 121 1.52 -23.94 -1.64
N ASP A 122 2.52 -24.82 -1.69
CA ASP A 122 3.90 -24.43 -1.97
C ASP A 122 4.06 -23.87 -3.40
N ALA A 123 3.30 -24.37 -4.37
CA ALA A 123 3.31 -23.87 -5.76
C ALA A 123 2.54 -22.56 -5.98
N LEU A 124 1.56 -22.25 -5.12
CA LEU A 124 0.74 -21.03 -5.16
C LEU A 124 1.28 -19.92 -4.24
N SER A 125 2.41 -20.12 -3.57
CA SER A 125 2.97 -19.15 -2.62
C SER A 125 4.50 -19.25 -2.52
N MET A 126 5.09 -18.44 -1.65
CA MET A 126 6.51 -18.52 -1.27
C MET A 126 6.76 -19.55 -0.17
N ARG A 127 5.73 -20.29 0.28
CA ARG A 127 5.87 -21.28 1.36
C ARG A 127 6.84 -22.37 0.92
N LYS A 128 7.93 -22.55 1.68
CA LYS A 128 9.00 -23.52 1.41
C LYS A 128 9.66 -23.37 0.04
N PHE A 129 9.61 -22.19 -0.58
CA PHE A 129 10.34 -21.98 -1.81
C PHE A 129 11.84 -22.19 -1.59
N LEU A 130 12.44 -23.01 -2.45
CA LEU A 130 13.87 -23.22 -2.55
C LEU A 130 14.25 -23.11 -4.04
N PRO A 131 15.27 -22.31 -4.39
CA PRO A 131 15.77 -22.23 -5.76
C PRO A 131 16.03 -23.60 -6.39
N SER A 132 15.57 -23.77 -7.63
CA SER A 132 15.78 -24.98 -8.42
C SER A 132 16.17 -24.63 -9.87
N PRO A 133 16.74 -25.54 -10.66
CA PRO A 133 17.05 -25.24 -12.06
C PRO A 133 15.85 -24.79 -12.90
N SER A 134 14.65 -25.28 -12.59
CA SER A 134 13.40 -24.89 -13.26
C SER A 134 12.80 -23.59 -12.73
N GLN A 135 13.20 -23.16 -11.54
CA GLN A 135 12.70 -21.95 -10.88
C GLN A 135 13.81 -21.37 -9.98
N PRO A 136 14.78 -20.65 -10.59
CA PRO A 136 16.05 -20.35 -9.95
C PRO A 136 15.97 -19.21 -8.92
N THR A 137 14.93 -18.39 -8.94
CA THR A 137 14.83 -17.21 -8.07
C THR A 137 13.46 -17.08 -7.39
N GLY A 138 13.43 -16.34 -6.28
CA GLY A 138 12.16 -15.99 -5.62
C GLY A 138 11.27 -15.12 -6.51
N HIS A 139 11.86 -14.29 -7.35
CA HIS A 139 11.19 -13.53 -8.42
C HIS A 139 10.40 -14.47 -9.36
N ASP A 140 11.04 -15.52 -9.89
CA ASP A 140 10.39 -16.48 -10.78
C ASP A 140 9.28 -17.28 -10.09
N GLN A 141 9.47 -17.63 -8.81
CA GLN A 141 8.42 -18.24 -7.99
C GLN A 141 7.22 -17.34 -7.86
N PHE A 142 7.46 -16.11 -7.39
CA PHE A 142 6.43 -15.13 -7.11
C PHE A 142 5.56 -14.87 -8.34
N PHE A 143 6.16 -14.45 -9.46
CA PHE A 143 5.39 -14.15 -10.68
C PHE A 143 4.80 -15.40 -11.35
N GLY A 144 5.42 -16.57 -11.15
CA GLY A 144 4.90 -17.86 -11.60
C GLY A 144 3.64 -18.33 -10.86
N THR A 145 3.30 -17.72 -9.71
CA THR A 145 2.11 -18.12 -8.94
C THR A 145 0.79 -17.65 -9.57
N PHE A 146 0.73 -16.43 -10.11
CA PHE A 146 -0.53 -15.80 -10.48
C PHE A 146 -1.34 -16.57 -11.53
N GLY A 147 -0.65 -17.11 -12.54
CA GLY A 147 -1.28 -17.94 -13.57
C GLY A 147 -1.87 -19.25 -13.03
N LYS A 148 -1.44 -19.71 -11.85
CA LYS A 148 -1.86 -20.98 -11.27
C LYS A 148 -3.19 -20.90 -10.51
N PHE A 149 -3.63 -19.73 -10.07
CA PHE A 149 -4.91 -19.56 -9.36
C PHE A 149 -5.91 -18.64 -10.08
N ASP A 150 -5.54 -18.03 -11.20
CA ASP A 150 -6.36 -17.09 -11.98
C ASP A 150 -7.76 -17.65 -12.32
N ALA A 151 -7.87 -18.95 -12.63
CA ALA A 151 -9.15 -19.58 -12.94
C ALA A 151 -10.16 -19.49 -11.79
N VAL A 152 -9.71 -19.57 -10.54
CA VAL A 152 -10.56 -19.46 -9.34
C VAL A 152 -10.81 -17.99 -9.00
N VAL A 153 -9.79 -17.14 -9.10
CA VAL A 153 -9.93 -15.69 -8.84
C VAL A 153 -11.04 -15.08 -9.70
N ARG A 154 -11.09 -15.41 -10.99
CA ARG A 154 -12.08 -14.85 -11.93
C ARG A 154 -13.53 -15.18 -11.57
N THR A 155 -13.79 -16.30 -10.92
CA THR A 155 -15.16 -16.70 -10.51
C THR A 155 -15.50 -16.24 -9.09
N ARG A 156 -14.48 -15.85 -8.29
CA ARG A 156 -14.60 -15.55 -6.86
C ARG A 156 -14.06 -14.16 -6.49
N VAL A 157 -14.23 -13.17 -7.35
CA VAL A 157 -13.70 -11.80 -7.14
C VAL A 157 -14.21 -11.21 -5.82
N ALA A 158 -15.50 -11.35 -5.52
CA ALA A 158 -16.08 -10.83 -4.28
C ALA A 158 -15.56 -11.57 -3.03
N ASP A 159 -15.38 -12.89 -3.09
CA ASP A 159 -14.77 -13.66 -2.00
C ASP A 159 -13.31 -13.26 -1.79
N THR A 160 -12.58 -12.97 -2.87
CA THR A 160 -11.19 -12.50 -2.82
C THR A 160 -11.09 -11.15 -2.12
N VAL A 161 -11.96 -10.18 -2.47
CA VAL A 161 -12.03 -8.89 -1.78
C VAL A 161 -12.43 -9.09 -0.31
N ALA A 162 -13.42 -9.92 -0.03
CA ALA A 162 -13.85 -10.22 1.34
C ALA A 162 -12.72 -10.81 2.20
N ALA A 163 -11.91 -11.71 1.65
CA ALA A 163 -10.75 -12.29 2.34
C ALA A 163 -9.69 -11.23 2.68
N VAL A 164 -9.39 -10.32 1.76
CA VAL A 164 -8.48 -9.17 2.01
C VAL A 164 -9.00 -8.30 3.15
N LEU A 165 -10.30 -7.97 3.17
CA LEU A 165 -10.89 -7.14 4.22
C LEU A 165 -10.92 -7.84 5.58
N GLU A 166 -11.13 -9.16 5.61
CA GLU A 166 -11.05 -9.95 6.84
C GLU A 166 -9.63 -9.97 7.40
N GLN A 167 -8.61 -10.10 6.55
CA GLN A 167 -7.21 -10.03 6.98
C GLN A 167 -6.86 -8.62 7.48
N ALA A 168 -7.27 -7.57 6.76
CA ALA A 168 -7.09 -6.19 7.18
C ALA A 168 -7.74 -5.91 8.56
N ALA A 169 -8.96 -6.42 8.79
CA ALA A 169 -9.63 -6.29 10.08
C ALA A 169 -8.84 -6.98 11.21
N ARG A 170 -8.27 -8.18 10.95
CA ARG A 170 -7.42 -8.90 11.91
C ARG A 170 -6.15 -8.11 12.25
N ASP A 171 -5.56 -7.43 11.26
CA ASP A 171 -4.39 -6.59 11.41
C ASP A 171 -4.68 -5.17 11.91
N ARG A 172 -5.94 -4.84 12.18
CA ARG A 172 -6.41 -3.51 12.59
C ARG A 172 -6.05 -2.42 11.56
N VAL A 173 -6.21 -2.75 10.29
CA VAL A 173 -6.10 -1.84 9.15
C VAL A 173 -7.53 -1.40 8.76
N PRO A 174 -7.96 -0.17 9.07
CA PRO A 174 -9.29 0.33 8.75
C PRO A 174 -9.50 0.68 7.28
N TYR A 175 -8.44 0.72 6.46
CA TYR A 175 -8.52 1.14 5.06
C TYR A 175 -7.61 0.36 4.12
N VAL A 176 -8.12 -0.07 2.95
CA VAL A 176 -7.33 -0.76 1.92
C VAL A 176 -7.58 -0.16 0.53
N GLU A 177 -6.51 0.12 -0.21
CA GLU A 177 -6.56 0.38 -1.66
C GLU A 177 -6.16 -0.87 -2.43
N ILE A 178 -7.15 -1.51 -3.05
CA ILE A 178 -6.99 -2.79 -3.72
C ILE A 178 -6.67 -2.55 -5.19
N ILE A 179 -5.49 -2.95 -5.63
CA ILE A 179 -5.06 -2.95 -7.02
C ILE A 179 -5.79 -4.08 -7.75
N ALA A 180 -6.83 -3.71 -8.49
CA ALA A 180 -7.73 -4.63 -9.16
C ALA A 180 -8.40 -3.98 -10.37
N ASN A 181 -8.61 -4.78 -11.42
CA ASN A 181 -9.26 -4.34 -12.64
C ASN A 181 -10.71 -4.83 -12.72
N PRO A 182 -11.67 -3.98 -13.08
CA PRO A 182 -12.94 -4.47 -13.61
C PRO A 182 -12.71 -5.14 -14.98
N PRO A 183 -13.54 -6.11 -15.39
CA PRO A 183 -13.36 -6.86 -16.66
C PRO A 183 -13.25 -5.97 -17.91
N GLN A 184 -13.84 -4.79 -17.87
CA GLN A 184 -13.85 -3.82 -18.96
C GLN A 184 -12.44 -3.29 -19.30
N MET A 185 -11.47 -3.39 -18.39
CA MET A 185 -10.07 -3.05 -18.67
C MET A 185 -9.48 -3.91 -19.78
N ASP A 186 -9.75 -5.22 -19.78
CA ASP A 186 -9.35 -6.11 -20.85
C ASP A 186 -10.12 -5.86 -22.15
N GLN A 187 -11.40 -5.47 -22.04
CA GLN A 187 -12.22 -5.09 -23.20
C GLN A 187 -11.67 -3.83 -23.89
N ALA A 188 -11.30 -2.80 -23.13
CA ALA A 188 -10.69 -1.58 -23.66
C ALA A 188 -9.33 -1.86 -24.30
N ALA A 189 -8.53 -2.73 -23.69
CA ALA A 189 -7.24 -3.17 -24.23
C ALA A 189 -7.40 -3.84 -25.61
N LYS A 190 -8.30 -4.83 -25.70
CA LYS A 190 -8.62 -5.56 -26.94
C LYS A 190 -9.23 -4.65 -28.00
N GLN A 191 -10.10 -3.73 -27.60
CA GLN A 191 -10.68 -2.74 -28.50
C GLN A 191 -9.58 -1.89 -29.12
N MET A 192 -8.67 -1.32 -28.32
CA MET A 192 -7.59 -0.48 -28.85
C MET A 192 -6.63 -1.27 -29.74
N GLN A 193 -6.33 -2.52 -29.40
CA GLN A 193 -5.51 -3.42 -30.21
C GLN A 193 -6.12 -3.69 -31.61
N SER A 194 -7.45 -3.65 -31.73
CA SER A 194 -8.15 -3.85 -33.01
C SER A 194 -8.21 -2.60 -33.88
N LEU A 195 -7.88 -1.43 -33.33
CA LEU A 195 -7.90 -0.14 -34.03
C LEU A 195 -6.52 0.16 -34.66
N PRO A 196 -6.46 1.00 -35.71
CA PRO A 196 -5.19 1.41 -36.28
C PRO A 196 -4.33 2.20 -35.27
N TRP A 197 -3.23 1.60 -34.82
CA TRP A 197 -2.27 2.25 -33.92
C TRP A 197 -1.53 3.39 -34.61
N LYS A 198 -1.52 4.59 -34.00
CA LYS A 198 -0.89 5.80 -34.53
C LYS A 198 0.45 6.15 -33.88
N GLY A 199 1.10 5.16 -33.25
CA GLY A 199 2.39 5.36 -32.59
C GLY A 199 2.28 6.38 -31.47
N ASP A 200 3.09 7.44 -31.54
CA ASP A 200 3.19 8.47 -30.51
C ASP A 200 2.10 9.57 -30.62
N ASP A 201 1.20 9.50 -31.61
CA ASP A 201 0.02 10.39 -31.68
C ASP A 201 -1.08 9.92 -30.73
N ASP A 202 -0.84 10.13 -29.43
CA ASP A 202 -1.77 9.80 -28.34
C ASP A 202 -3.14 10.45 -28.53
N ALA A 203 -3.20 11.66 -29.09
CA ALA A 203 -4.45 12.34 -29.37
C ALA A 203 -5.28 11.60 -30.44
N ALA A 204 -4.64 11.10 -31.51
CA ALA A 204 -5.32 10.28 -32.51
C ALA A 204 -5.75 8.92 -31.96
N ASN A 205 -4.90 8.29 -31.15
CA ASN A 205 -5.23 7.02 -30.49
C ASN A 205 -6.45 7.18 -29.56
N LEU A 206 -6.50 8.25 -28.75
CA LEU A 206 -7.66 8.53 -27.88
C LEU A 206 -8.92 8.83 -28.67
N ARG A 207 -8.83 9.62 -29.75
CA ARG A 207 -9.96 9.88 -30.66
C ARG A 207 -10.53 8.60 -31.25
N ALA A 208 -9.69 7.61 -31.56
CA ALA A 208 -10.14 6.33 -32.10
C ALA A 208 -10.96 5.51 -31.08
N LEU A 209 -10.72 5.69 -29.77
CA LEU A 209 -11.47 5.03 -28.69
C LEU A 209 -12.67 5.82 -28.17
N GLN A 210 -12.81 7.10 -28.53
CA GLN A 210 -13.70 8.03 -27.83
C GLN A 210 -15.16 7.54 -27.75
N ASP A 211 -15.66 6.91 -28.82
CA ASP A 211 -17.05 6.44 -28.89
C ASP A 211 -17.28 5.16 -28.05
N ALA A 212 -16.22 4.36 -27.84
CA ALA A 212 -16.28 3.15 -27.04
C ALA A 212 -16.15 3.41 -25.53
N LEU A 213 -15.54 4.53 -25.13
CA LEU A 213 -15.26 4.81 -23.71
C LEU A 213 -16.52 4.97 -22.83
N PRO A 214 -17.54 5.79 -23.18
CA PRO A 214 -18.71 5.97 -22.32
C PRO A 214 -19.45 4.67 -21.95
N PRO A 215 -19.80 3.77 -22.89
CA PRO A 215 -20.44 2.52 -22.51
C PRO A 215 -19.52 1.59 -21.70
N LEU A 216 -18.21 1.58 -21.95
CA LEU A 216 -17.24 0.82 -21.16
C LEU A 216 -17.14 1.34 -19.72
N VAL A 217 -17.11 2.66 -19.52
CA VAL A 217 -17.11 3.29 -18.19
C VAL A 217 -18.36 2.90 -17.41
N GLN A 218 -19.54 3.01 -18.03
CA GLN A 218 -20.80 2.63 -17.36
C GLN A 218 -20.83 1.14 -17.01
N ALA A 219 -20.32 0.28 -17.89
CA ALA A 219 -20.23 -1.15 -17.62
C ALA A 219 -19.25 -1.46 -16.48
N ALA A 220 -18.11 -0.76 -16.41
CA ALA A 220 -17.14 -0.89 -15.33
C ALA A 220 -17.71 -0.41 -13.99
N GLN A 221 -18.42 0.72 -13.95
CA GLN A 221 -19.11 1.21 -12.75
C GLN A 221 -20.11 0.18 -12.22
N ARG A 222 -20.93 -0.41 -13.11
CA ARG A 222 -21.87 -1.48 -12.74
C ARG A 222 -21.15 -2.72 -12.21
N ALA A 223 -20.10 -3.18 -12.88
CA ALA A 223 -19.34 -4.36 -12.44
C ALA A 223 -18.72 -4.17 -11.05
N LEU A 224 -18.17 -2.99 -10.76
CA LEU A 224 -17.65 -2.66 -9.42
C LEU A 224 -18.77 -2.59 -8.39
N ALA A 225 -19.91 -1.96 -8.69
CA ALA A 225 -21.06 -1.90 -7.79
C ALA A 225 -21.64 -3.31 -7.49
N ASP A 226 -21.72 -4.17 -8.50
CA ASP A 226 -22.15 -5.56 -8.35
C ASP A 226 -21.19 -6.35 -7.46
N THR A 227 -19.87 -6.14 -7.64
CA THR A 227 -18.84 -6.72 -6.79
C THR A 227 -19.00 -6.24 -5.34
N ASP A 228 -19.16 -4.94 -5.11
CA ASP A 228 -19.35 -4.38 -3.77
C ASP A 228 -20.58 -4.97 -3.07
N ALA A 229 -21.69 -5.10 -3.79
CA ALA A 229 -22.91 -5.73 -3.29
C ALA A 229 -22.72 -7.23 -2.97
N GLN A 230 -21.87 -7.94 -3.71
CA GLN A 230 -21.51 -9.33 -3.41
C GLN A 230 -20.59 -9.43 -2.20
N VAL A 231 -19.58 -8.56 -2.08
CA VAL A 231 -18.68 -8.50 -0.91
C VAL A 231 -19.48 -8.33 0.38
N ARG A 232 -20.46 -7.42 0.40
CA ARG A 232 -21.36 -7.25 1.55
C ARG A 232 -22.13 -8.52 1.91
N ARG A 233 -22.55 -9.29 0.90
CA ARG A 233 -23.25 -10.58 1.09
C ARG A 233 -22.30 -11.63 1.65
N VAL A 234 -21.10 -11.79 1.09
CA VAL A 234 -20.08 -12.74 1.56
C VAL A 234 -19.66 -12.44 3.00
N LEU A 235 -19.58 -11.16 3.38
CA LEU A 235 -19.25 -10.73 4.73
C LEU A 235 -20.45 -10.61 5.67
N HIS A 236 -21.67 -10.89 5.19
CA HIS A 236 -22.90 -10.83 5.99
C HIS A 236 -23.13 -9.43 6.62
N CYS A 237 -22.70 -8.34 5.96
CA CYS A 237 -22.63 -7.01 6.58
C CYS A 237 -23.96 -6.41 7.04
N ASP A 238 -25.07 -6.92 6.51
CA ASP A 238 -26.43 -6.47 6.83
C ASP A 238 -27.16 -7.46 7.77
N GLN A 239 -26.44 -8.40 8.36
CA GLN A 239 -26.97 -9.46 9.22
C GLN A 239 -26.38 -9.40 10.64
N PRO A 240 -27.01 -10.03 11.65
CA PRO A 240 -26.49 -10.06 13.02
C PRO A 240 -25.12 -10.73 13.18
N ASP A 241 -24.76 -11.61 12.25
CA ASP A 241 -23.48 -12.34 12.18
C ASP A 241 -22.46 -11.67 11.24
N ALA A 242 -22.59 -10.35 11.01
CA ALA A 242 -21.66 -9.57 10.20
C ALA A 242 -20.19 -9.82 10.56
N ARG A 243 -19.38 -10.12 9.55
CA ARG A 243 -17.97 -10.41 9.71
C ARG A 243 -17.12 -9.13 9.91
N PRO A 244 -15.98 -9.20 10.61
CA PRO A 244 -15.14 -8.02 10.92
C PRO A 244 -14.75 -7.17 9.71
N GLY A 245 -14.58 -7.76 8.53
CA GLY A 245 -14.24 -7.08 7.28
C GLY A 245 -15.25 -6.01 6.87
N CYS A 246 -16.50 -6.07 7.35
CA CYS A 246 -17.51 -5.03 7.11
C CYS A 246 -17.13 -3.65 7.68
N GLN A 247 -16.20 -3.60 8.64
CA GLN A 247 -15.72 -2.36 9.24
C GLN A 247 -14.54 -1.73 8.47
N VAL A 248 -13.94 -2.48 7.53
CA VAL A 248 -12.81 -2.02 6.73
C VAL A 248 -13.33 -1.25 5.52
N THR A 249 -12.91 0.01 5.40
CA THR A 249 -13.19 0.82 4.22
C THR A 249 -12.24 0.41 3.10
N TYR A 250 -12.71 0.36 1.85
CA TYR A 250 -11.83 0.02 0.73
C TYR A 250 -12.14 0.79 -0.54
N ARG A 251 -11.14 0.88 -1.42
CA ARG A 251 -11.23 1.44 -2.77
C ARG A 251 -10.50 0.54 -3.76
N TYR A 252 -10.80 0.72 -5.04
CA TYR A 252 -10.08 0.06 -6.12
C TYR A 252 -9.09 1.01 -6.78
N VAL A 253 -7.94 0.46 -7.17
CA VAL A 253 -6.93 1.10 -7.97
C VAL A 253 -6.79 0.28 -9.26
N PRO A 254 -7.57 0.59 -10.31
CA PRO A 254 -7.37 -0.02 -11.62
C PRO A 254 -5.91 0.09 -12.07
N TYR A 255 -5.44 -0.88 -12.82
CA TYR A 255 -4.06 -0.96 -13.27
C TYR A 255 -3.93 -1.24 -14.76
N VAL A 256 -2.80 -0.83 -15.33
CA VAL A 256 -2.36 -1.23 -16.67
C VAL A 256 -1.23 -2.25 -16.59
N LEU A 257 -1.16 -3.14 -17.56
CA LEU A 257 -0.14 -4.20 -17.61
C LEU A 257 1.02 -3.77 -18.52
N ARG A 258 2.17 -3.46 -17.92
CA ARG A 258 3.35 -2.93 -18.65
C ARG A 258 4.01 -3.91 -19.62
N VAL A 259 3.59 -5.17 -19.60
CA VAL A 259 4.11 -6.27 -20.43
C VAL A 259 3.28 -6.52 -21.69
N LEU A 260 2.19 -5.78 -21.88
CA LEU A 260 1.33 -5.88 -23.05
C LEU A 260 1.81 -4.97 -24.19
N PRO A 261 1.39 -5.22 -25.44
CA PRO A 261 1.61 -4.29 -26.54
C PRO A 261 1.09 -2.88 -26.23
N GLN A 262 1.84 -1.85 -26.63
CA GLN A 262 1.49 -0.44 -26.45
C GLN A 262 0.01 -0.07 -26.70
N PRO A 263 -0.67 -0.51 -27.79
CA PRO A 263 -2.09 -0.19 -27.98
C PRO A 263 -2.98 -0.76 -26.87
N MET A 264 -2.70 -1.96 -26.37
CA MET A 264 -3.46 -2.55 -25.26
C MET A 264 -3.27 -1.75 -23.98
N VAL A 265 -2.03 -1.38 -23.66
CA VAL A 265 -1.71 -0.53 -22.50
C VAL A 265 -2.43 0.82 -22.60
N PHE A 266 -2.39 1.44 -23.77
CA PHE A 266 -3.09 2.71 -24.04
C PHE A 266 -4.60 2.58 -23.83
N GLY A 267 -5.23 1.50 -24.31
CA GLY A 267 -6.64 1.22 -24.09
C GLY A 267 -7.01 1.08 -22.61
N GLN A 268 -6.18 0.39 -21.83
CA GLN A 268 -6.33 0.29 -20.38
C GLN A 268 -6.21 1.66 -19.70
N MET A 269 -5.20 2.46 -20.07
CA MET A 269 -5.02 3.81 -19.54
C MET A 269 -6.23 4.69 -19.84
N ALA A 270 -6.75 4.66 -21.08
CA ALA A 270 -7.91 5.45 -21.48
C ALA A 270 -9.14 5.12 -20.65
N LEU A 271 -9.45 3.82 -20.47
CA LEU A 271 -10.60 3.43 -19.66
C LEU A 271 -10.41 3.76 -18.18
N ALA A 272 -9.25 3.50 -17.59
CA ALA A 272 -9.03 3.75 -16.17
C ALA A 272 -9.16 5.25 -15.83
N HIS A 273 -8.54 6.14 -16.60
CA HIS A 273 -8.68 7.57 -16.39
C HIS A 273 -10.14 8.03 -16.55
N ALA A 274 -10.83 7.57 -17.61
CA ALA A 274 -12.23 7.91 -17.82
C ALA A 274 -13.15 7.39 -16.70
N LEU A 275 -12.89 6.17 -16.18
CA LEU A 275 -13.65 5.57 -15.08
C LEU A 275 -13.48 6.36 -13.78
N ILE A 276 -12.24 6.70 -13.42
CA ILE A 276 -11.95 7.44 -12.18
C ILE A 276 -12.53 8.86 -12.28
N ALA A 277 -12.33 9.53 -13.42
CA ALA A 277 -12.84 10.89 -13.63
C ALA A 277 -14.38 10.96 -13.67
N ALA A 278 -15.06 9.93 -14.16
CA ALA A 278 -16.52 9.86 -14.15
C ALA A 278 -17.11 9.75 -12.73
N GLY A 279 -16.31 9.34 -11.74
CA GLY A 279 -16.78 9.09 -10.38
C GLY A 279 -17.80 7.95 -10.30
N GLY A 280 -18.69 7.98 -9.31
CA GLY A 280 -19.80 7.02 -9.20
C GLY A 280 -19.39 5.56 -8.93
N SER A 281 -18.12 5.29 -8.64
CA SER A 281 -17.60 3.99 -8.26
C SER A 281 -16.54 4.14 -7.15
N ARG A 282 -16.02 3.02 -6.67
CA ARG A 282 -14.90 2.98 -5.71
C ARG A 282 -13.51 3.07 -6.38
N ALA A 283 -13.41 3.29 -7.69
CA ALA A 283 -12.12 3.49 -8.36
C ALA A 283 -11.56 4.89 -8.04
N VAL A 284 -10.33 4.97 -7.52
CA VAL A 284 -9.79 6.25 -6.98
C VAL A 284 -8.43 6.66 -7.54
N ALA A 285 -7.69 5.75 -8.17
CA ALA A 285 -6.39 6.02 -8.76
C ALA A 285 -6.01 4.96 -9.78
N LEU A 286 -4.96 5.25 -10.56
CA LEU A 286 -4.43 4.33 -11.56
C LEU A 286 -3.02 3.87 -11.18
N ASN A 287 -2.75 2.59 -11.43
CA ASN A 287 -1.45 1.93 -11.26
C ASN A 287 -0.93 1.33 -12.57
N ILE A 288 0.34 0.94 -12.57
CA ILE A 288 1.02 0.17 -13.62
C ILE A 288 1.74 -0.99 -12.95
N VAL A 289 1.43 -2.23 -13.35
CA VAL A 289 1.87 -3.46 -12.67
C VAL A 289 2.51 -4.43 -13.64
N ALA A 290 2.81 -5.66 -13.17
CA ALA A 290 3.61 -6.71 -13.83
C ALA A 290 5.13 -6.46 -13.75
N PRO A 291 5.99 -7.49 -13.96
CA PRO A 291 7.43 -7.41 -13.70
C PRO A 291 8.08 -6.22 -14.41
N GLU A 292 8.75 -5.36 -13.65
CA GLU A 292 9.40 -4.15 -14.17
C GLU A 292 10.64 -4.45 -15.02
N ASP A 293 11.29 -5.60 -14.78
CA ASP A 293 12.45 -6.11 -15.51
C ASP A 293 12.09 -6.85 -16.81
N ASN A 294 10.80 -7.03 -17.10
CA ASN A 294 10.36 -7.67 -18.34
C ASN A 294 10.91 -6.91 -19.57
N PRO A 295 11.37 -7.58 -20.64
CA PRO A 295 11.95 -6.90 -21.80
C PRO A 295 11.03 -5.87 -22.47
N VAL A 296 9.71 -6.13 -22.52
CA VAL A 296 8.73 -5.16 -23.04
C VAL A 296 8.61 -3.98 -22.09
N ALA A 297 8.52 -4.25 -20.78
CA ALA A 297 8.41 -3.22 -19.75
C ALA A 297 9.59 -2.25 -19.79
N LEU A 298 10.82 -2.77 -19.85
CA LEU A 298 12.06 -1.98 -19.93
C LEU A 298 12.13 -1.18 -21.23
N ALA A 299 11.79 -1.80 -22.37
CA ALA A 299 11.84 -1.13 -23.68
C ALA A 299 10.82 0.00 -23.79
N ASP A 300 9.60 -0.21 -23.26
CA ASP A 300 8.49 0.73 -23.40
C ASP A 300 8.32 1.67 -22.21
N TYR A 301 9.14 1.59 -21.15
CA TYR A 301 8.95 2.37 -19.91
C TYR A 301 8.81 3.88 -20.16
N ALA A 302 9.73 4.47 -20.93
CA ALA A 302 9.68 5.88 -21.29
C ALA A 302 8.42 6.24 -22.09
N ARG A 303 7.95 5.32 -22.94
CA ARG A 303 6.72 5.48 -23.71
C ARG A 303 5.48 5.40 -22.82
N HIS A 304 5.43 4.46 -21.87
CA HIS A 304 4.37 4.38 -20.86
C HIS A 304 4.28 5.67 -20.04
N MET A 305 5.41 6.22 -19.58
CA MET A 305 5.43 7.49 -18.84
C MET A 305 4.99 8.67 -19.70
N ALA A 306 5.26 8.66 -21.01
CA ALA A 306 4.71 9.65 -21.94
C ALA A 306 3.18 9.54 -22.06
N MET A 307 2.63 8.33 -22.15
CA MET A 307 1.17 8.11 -22.17
C MET A 307 0.53 8.60 -20.86
N PHE A 308 1.13 8.31 -19.71
CA PHE A 308 0.64 8.82 -18.42
C PHE A 308 0.63 10.35 -18.37
N ARG A 309 1.69 11.03 -18.85
CA ARG A 309 1.70 12.50 -18.95
C ARG A 309 0.59 13.02 -19.86
N PHE A 310 0.36 12.37 -20.99
CA PHE A 310 -0.74 12.71 -21.90
C PHE A 310 -2.08 12.62 -21.17
N PHE A 311 -2.38 11.49 -20.53
CA PHE A 311 -3.64 11.32 -19.81
C PHE A 311 -3.78 12.23 -18.59
N ALA A 312 -2.69 12.51 -17.86
CA ALA A 312 -2.70 13.46 -16.76
C ALA A 312 -3.05 14.88 -17.22
N ALA A 313 -2.70 15.27 -18.46
CA ALA A 313 -3.15 16.54 -19.03
C ALA A 313 -4.65 16.53 -19.39
N HIS A 314 -5.19 15.38 -19.78
CA HIS A 314 -6.61 15.20 -20.12
C HIS A 314 -7.53 14.96 -18.90
N TYR A 315 -6.97 14.41 -17.82
CA TYR A 315 -7.67 14.02 -16.60
C TYR A 315 -6.86 14.47 -15.35
N PRO A 316 -6.71 15.79 -15.12
CA PRO A 316 -5.77 16.33 -14.12
C PRO A 316 -6.07 15.93 -12.67
N ASP A 317 -7.32 15.56 -12.38
CA ASP A 317 -7.75 15.15 -11.05
C ASP A 317 -7.54 13.66 -10.77
N VAL A 318 -7.22 12.85 -11.78
CA VAL A 318 -6.98 11.40 -11.62
C VAL A 318 -5.62 11.18 -10.95
N PRO A 319 -5.58 10.63 -9.73
CA PRO A 319 -4.33 10.35 -9.05
C PRO A 319 -3.62 9.13 -9.65
N LEU A 320 -2.28 9.19 -9.64
CA LEU A 320 -1.42 8.09 -10.05
C LEU A 320 -0.65 7.54 -8.84
N SER A 321 -0.72 6.22 -8.63
CA SER A 321 0.22 5.47 -7.78
C SER A 321 0.91 4.45 -8.68
N LEU A 322 2.19 4.64 -9.01
CA LEU A 322 2.86 3.86 -10.03
C LEU A 322 3.95 2.99 -9.39
N HIS A 323 3.98 1.68 -9.70
CA HIS A 323 5.19 0.90 -9.41
C HIS A 323 6.34 1.45 -10.25
N ALA A 324 7.42 1.83 -9.58
CA ALA A 324 8.63 2.31 -10.22
C ALA A 324 9.83 2.04 -9.32
N GLY A 325 10.92 1.60 -9.94
CA GLY A 325 12.14 1.27 -9.22
C GLY A 325 12.03 -0.01 -8.40
N GLU A 326 11.13 -0.92 -8.76
CA GLU A 326 11.09 -2.31 -8.29
C GLU A 326 12.16 -3.14 -9.03
N LEU A 327 13.39 -2.64 -8.99
CA LEU A 327 14.55 -3.18 -9.67
C LEU A 327 15.73 -3.24 -8.70
N ALA A 328 16.70 -4.11 -9.00
CA ALA A 328 17.91 -4.25 -8.21
C ALA A 328 19.11 -4.60 -9.09
N LEU A 329 20.31 -4.26 -8.60
CA LEU A 329 21.56 -4.66 -9.24
C LEU A 329 21.65 -6.19 -9.31
N GLY A 330 21.91 -6.71 -10.52
CA GLY A 330 21.97 -8.16 -10.79
C GLY A 330 20.70 -8.72 -11.41
N LEU A 331 19.54 -8.09 -11.18
CA LEU A 331 18.30 -8.41 -11.90
C LEU A 331 18.31 -7.78 -13.31
N VAL A 332 18.73 -6.50 -13.40
CA VAL A 332 18.86 -5.76 -14.66
C VAL A 332 20.25 -5.13 -14.81
N PRO A 333 20.67 -4.78 -16.05
CA PRO A 333 21.88 -4.01 -16.26
C PRO A 333 21.83 -2.65 -15.56
N PRO A 334 22.94 -2.10 -15.04
CA PRO A 334 22.95 -0.83 -14.30
C PRO A 334 22.30 0.34 -15.03
N ALA A 335 22.32 0.35 -16.37
CA ALA A 335 21.69 1.40 -17.17
C ALA A 335 20.16 1.52 -16.92
N GLN A 336 19.49 0.42 -16.54
CA GLN A 336 18.04 0.39 -16.31
C GLN A 336 17.65 0.91 -14.90
N LEU A 337 18.60 1.03 -13.98
CA LEU A 337 18.35 1.46 -12.59
C LEU A 337 18.35 2.99 -12.40
N ARG A 338 18.54 3.75 -13.49
CA ARG A 338 19.02 5.14 -13.41
C ARG A 338 17.92 6.20 -13.38
N SER A 339 16.65 5.83 -13.62
CA SER A 339 15.62 6.84 -13.90
C SER A 339 14.16 6.45 -13.68
N HIS A 340 13.81 5.21 -13.31
CA HIS A 340 12.41 4.77 -13.32
C HIS A 340 11.56 5.56 -12.30
N ILE A 341 12.05 5.73 -11.07
CA ILE A 341 11.36 6.51 -10.03
C ILE A 341 11.21 7.95 -10.49
N ARG A 342 12.29 8.55 -11.02
CA ARG A 342 12.26 9.93 -11.54
C ARG A 342 11.23 10.11 -12.65
N GLN A 343 11.21 9.21 -13.63
CA GLN A 343 10.29 9.29 -14.75
C GLN A 343 8.82 9.12 -14.32
N ALA A 344 8.54 8.28 -13.32
CA ALA A 344 7.21 8.17 -12.72
C ALA A 344 6.79 9.46 -11.99
N VAL A 345 7.70 10.08 -11.23
CA VAL A 345 7.48 11.39 -10.60
C VAL A 345 7.27 12.49 -11.66
N ASP A 346 8.00 12.43 -12.78
CA ASP A 346 7.80 13.32 -13.95
C ASP A 346 6.46 13.09 -14.65
N ALA A 347 5.93 11.87 -14.59
CA ALA A 347 4.61 11.54 -15.11
C ALA A 347 3.45 12.02 -14.22
N GLY A 348 3.75 12.53 -13.02
CA GLY A 348 2.74 13.03 -12.08
C GLY A 348 2.32 12.02 -11.02
N ALA A 349 3.11 10.96 -10.80
CA ALA A 349 2.89 10.04 -9.69
C ALA A 349 2.78 10.79 -8.36
N ARG A 350 1.69 10.52 -7.62
CA ARG A 350 1.51 10.99 -6.23
C ARG A 350 2.00 9.96 -5.23
N ARG A 351 2.10 8.70 -5.63
CA ARG A 351 2.78 7.63 -4.89
C ARG A 351 3.63 6.77 -5.81
N ILE A 352 4.74 6.28 -5.29
CA ILE A 352 5.65 5.34 -5.94
C ILE A 352 5.58 4.01 -5.19
N GLY A 353 5.21 2.95 -5.90
CA GLY A 353 5.29 1.58 -5.41
C GLY A 353 6.74 1.10 -5.39
N HIS A 354 7.17 0.50 -4.27
CA HIS A 354 8.51 -0.04 -4.01
C HIS A 354 9.62 1.02 -3.91
N GLY A 355 10.04 1.62 -5.04
CA GLY A 355 11.12 2.63 -5.07
C GLY A 355 12.47 2.11 -4.55
N VAL A 356 12.83 0.87 -4.86
CA VAL A 356 14.01 0.15 -4.34
C VAL A 356 15.32 0.59 -5.00
N ASP A 357 15.30 0.91 -6.30
CA ASP A 357 16.49 1.28 -7.06
C ASP A 357 16.96 2.73 -6.87
N LEU A 358 16.33 3.50 -5.97
CA LEU A 358 16.69 4.89 -5.65
C LEU A 358 18.20 5.16 -5.56
N PRO A 359 19.03 4.32 -4.90
CA PRO A 359 20.47 4.58 -4.80
C PRO A 359 21.21 4.65 -6.14
N TYR A 360 20.60 4.17 -7.22
CA TYR A 360 21.17 4.09 -8.57
C TYR A 360 20.64 5.17 -9.52
N GLU A 361 19.64 5.96 -9.10
CA GLU A 361 19.12 7.11 -9.85
C GLU A 361 20.23 8.13 -10.13
N ASP A 362 20.28 8.67 -11.35
CA ASP A 362 21.35 9.59 -11.80
C ASP A 362 21.50 10.85 -10.92
N ASP A 363 20.41 11.26 -10.28
CA ASP A 363 20.36 12.37 -9.31
C ASP A 363 19.40 12.00 -8.16
N ALA A 364 19.78 11.00 -7.37
CA ALA A 364 18.96 10.52 -6.25
C ALA A 364 18.63 11.65 -5.24
N ASP A 365 19.59 12.54 -4.93
CA ASP A 365 19.40 13.65 -3.99
C ASP A 365 18.38 14.68 -4.50
N GLY A 366 18.48 15.10 -5.76
CA GLY A 366 17.52 16.02 -6.36
C GLY A 366 16.13 15.39 -6.48
N LEU A 367 16.05 14.08 -6.75
CA LEU A 367 14.80 13.33 -6.76
C LEU A 367 14.15 13.32 -5.37
N LEU A 368 14.90 12.96 -4.33
CA LEU A 368 14.42 12.99 -2.94
C LEU A 368 13.92 14.37 -2.52
N GLN A 369 14.66 15.44 -2.86
CA GLN A 369 14.23 16.81 -2.59
C GLN A 369 12.92 17.15 -3.30
N ARG A 370 12.74 16.69 -4.54
CA ARG A 370 11.51 16.90 -5.30
C ARG A 370 10.35 16.11 -4.68
N MET A 371 10.53 14.84 -4.39
CA MET A 371 9.50 13.98 -3.77
C MET A 371 9.05 14.56 -2.43
N ARG A 372 9.98 15.02 -1.59
CA ARG A 372 9.62 15.75 -0.36
C ARG A 372 8.81 17.00 -0.67
N ARG A 373 9.26 17.88 -1.56
CA ARG A 373 8.53 19.14 -1.83
C ARG A 373 7.14 18.90 -2.41
N GLN A 374 7.00 17.92 -3.28
CA GLN A 374 5.76 17.58 -3.96
C GLN A 374 4.90 16.60 -3.14
N GLN A 375 5.40 16.13 -2.01
CA GLN A 375 4.72 15.18 -1.12
C GLN A 375 4.36 13.88 -1.86
N VAL A 376 5.26 13.42 -2.73
CA VAL A 376 5.14 12.10 -3.40
C VAL A 376 5.55 11.03 -2.40
N ALA A 377 4.60 10.19 -1.99
CA ALA A 377 4.86 9.14 -1.02
C ALA A 377 5.48 7.90 -1.66
N VAL A 378 6.20 7.11 -0.86
CA VAL A 378 6.70 5.79 -1.26
C VAL A 378 5.98 4.71 -0.49
N GLU A 379 5.45 3.73 -1.22
CA GLU A 379 4.81 2.52 -0.68
C GLU A 379 5.88 1.44 -0.51
N ILE A 380 6.22 1.13 0.74
CA ILE A 380 7.35 0.25 1.09
C ILE A 380 6.81 -1.14 1.41
N ASN A 381 7.25 -2.12 0.62
CA ASN A 381 6.78 -3.50 0.61
C ASN A 381 7.93 -4.44 1.04
N LEU A 382 8.29 -4.45 2.33
CA LEU A 382 9.54 -5.07 2.81
C LEU A 382 9.62 -6.57 2.46
N THR A 383 8.52 -7.31 2.65
CA THR A 383 8.49 -8.76 2.35
C THR A 383 8.53 -9.06 0.87
N SER A 384 7.79 -8.30 0.07
CA SER A 384 7.91 -8.39 -1.38
C SER A 384 9.36 -8.13 -1.83
N ASN A 385 9.96 -7.00 -1.42
CA ASN A 385 11.31 -6.65 -1.86
C ASN A 385 12.39 -7.67 -1.48
N ASP A 386 12.26 -8.34 -0.33
CA ASP A 386 13.15 -9.47 0.02
C ASP A 386 12.90 -10.67 -0.90
N VAL A 387 11.64 -11.06 -1.09
CA VAL A 387 11.24 -12.23 -1.90
C VAL A 387 11.64 -12.09 -3.37
N ILE A 388 11.33 -10.95 -3.99
CA ILE A 388 11.47 -10.76 -5.44
C ILE A 388 12.78 -10.10 -5.86
N LEU A 389 13.43 -9.32 -5.00
CA LEU A 389 14.68 -8.61 -5.33
C LEU A 389 15.87 -9.06 -4.47
N GLY A 390 15.65 -9.82 -3.39
CA GLY A 390 16.67 -10.14 -2.41
C GLY A 390 17.13 -8.94 -1.57
N VAL A 391 16.39 -7.81 -1.61
CA VAL A 391 16.73 -6.58 -0.90
C VAL A 391 16.05 -6.58 0.47
N LYS A 392 16.85 -6.69 1.54
CA LYS A 392 16.38 -6.74 2.93
C LYS A 392 17.33 -6.04 3.89
N GLY A 393 16.86 -5.83 5.13
CA GLY A 393 17.65 -5.17 6.18
C GLY A 393 18.29 -3.86 5.69
N PRO A 394 19.57 -3.59 6.00
CA PRO A 394 20.20 -2.32 5.70
C PRO A 394 20.44 -2.06 4.20
N ALA A 395 20.25 -3.04 3.32
CA ALA A 395 20.33 -2.85 1.87
C ALA A 395 19.11 -2.10 1.31
N HIS A 396 17.99 -2.06 2.06
CA HIS A 396 16.77 -1.38 1.62
C HIS A 396 16.91 0.15 1.70
N PRO A 397 16.46 0.94 0.70
CA PRO A 397 16.61 2.40 0.70
C PRO A 397 15.65 3.14 1.65
N LEU A 398 14.93 2.46 2.54
CA LEU A 398 13.89 3.06 3.39
C LEU A 398 14.47 4.22 4.21
N ALA A 399 15.65 4.02 4.79
CA ALA A 399 16.31 5.04 5.58
C ALA A 399 16.71 6.29 4.76
N MET A 400 16.92 6.17 3.44
CA MET A 400 17.20 7.33 2.59
C MET A 400 15.96 8.22 2.43
N TYR A 401 14.80 7.63 2.15
CA TYR A 401 13.54 8.36 2.06
C TYR A 401 13.19 9.07 3.37
N LEU A 402 13.26 8.35 4.50
CA LEU A 402 12.95 8.90 5.81
C LEU A 402 13.89 10.05 6.20
N ARG A 403 15.20 9.90 6.01
CA ARG A 403 16.17 10.99 6.30
C ARG A 403 15.96 12.21 5.41
N ALA A 404 15.53 12.00 4.17
CA ALA A 404 15.24 13.09 3.25
C ALA A 404 13.87 13.75 3.49
N GLY A 405 13.08 13.26 4.46
CA GLY A 405 11.74 13.75 4.74
C GLY A 405 10.73 13.46 3.63
N VAL A 406 10.99 12.44 2.79
CA VAL A 406 10.03 11.94 1.82
C VAL A 406 8.95 11.16 2.57
N PRO A 407 7.65 11.38 2.26
CA PRO A 407 6.60 10.60 2.90
C PRO A 407 6.70 9.12 2.57
N VAL A 408 6.48 8.28 3.57
CA VAL A 408 6.54 6.83 3.43
C VAL A 408 5.27 6.21 4.01
N VAL A 409 4.78 5.15 3.38
CA VAL A 409 3.76 4.23 3.90
C VAL A 409 4.30 2.80 3.87
N LEU A 410 3.89 1.96 4.83
CA LEU A 410 4.13 0.51 4.76
C LEU A 410 2.93 -0.15 4.10
N SER A 411 3.17 -1.18 3.29
CA SER A 411 2.11 -1.91 2.58
C SER A 411 2.48 -3.37 2.40
N THR A 412 1.49 -4.21 2.11
CA THR A 412 1.68 -5.67 2.09
C THR A 412 1.98 -6.26 0.72
N ASP A 413 1.64 -5.54 -0.34
CA ASP A 413 1.80 -5.97 -1.73
C ASP A 413 0.95 -7.21 -2.07
N ASP A 414 1.56 -8.39 -2.01
CA ASP A 414 0.93 -9.69 -2.25
C ASP A 414 1.07 -10.58 -1.00
N ALA A 415 0.36 -10.21 0.07
CA ALA A 415 0.46 -10.84 1.41
C ALA A 415 0.26 -12.36 1.39
N GLY A 416 -0.68 -12.85 0.57
CA GLY A 416 -1.04 -14.25 0.44
C GLY A 416 0.05 -15.09 -0.23
N VAL A 417 0.57 -14.61 -1.36
CA VAL A 417 1.70 -15.23 -2.08
C VAL A 417 2.96 -15.16 -1.21
N SER A 418 3.25 -14.00 -0.63
CA SER A 418 4.43 -13.77 0.22
C SER A 418 4.37 -14.47 1.58
N ARG A 419 3.20 -14.99 1.99
CA ARG A 419 2.95 -15.58 3.32
C ARG A 419 3.18 -14.60 4.47
N ALA A 420 2.81 -13.33 4.25
CA ALA A 420 2.97 -12.24 5.19
C ALA A 420 1.62 -11.59 5.56
N ASP A 421 1.66 -10.65 6.50
CA ASP A 421 0.53 -9.82 6.88
C ASP A 421 1.02 -8.41 7.27
N MET A 422 0.11 -7.45 7.43
CA MET A 422 0.52 -6.07 7.72
C MET A 422 1.25 -5.97 9.08
N THR A 423 0.91 -6.84 10.03
CA THR A 423 1.61 -6.92 11.31
C THR A 423 3.06 -7.37 11.14
N HIS A 424 3.33 -8.27 10.20
CA HIS A 424 4.67 -8.71 9.83
C HIS A 424 5.49 -7.57 9.21
N GLU A 425 4.91 -6.76 8.32
CA GLU A 425 5.61 -5.61 7.72
C GLU A 425 6.04 -4.59 8.80
N TYR A 426 5.16 -4.30 9.77
CA TYR A 426 5.50 -3.45 10.91
C TYR A 426 6.58 -4.06 11.80
N GLN A 427 6.56 -5.38 12.00
CA GLN A 427 7.57 -6.10 12.77
C GLN A 427 8.94 -6.00 12.08
N ARG A 428 8.99 -6.24 10.76
CA ARG A 428 10.23 -6.11 9.96
C ARG A 428 10.75 -4.69 9.95
N ALA A 429 9.88 -3.68 9.88
CA ALA A 429 10.28 -2.28 10.00
C ALA A 429 11.01 -1.99 11.33
N MET A 430 10.56 -2.54 12.45
CA MET A 430 11.29 -2.37 13.72
C MET A 430 12.58 -3.18 13.78
N GLN A 431 12.52 -4.46 13.43
CA GLN A 431 13.63 -5.40 13.67
C GLN A 431 14.75 -5.29 12.64
N GLU A 432 14.42 -5.03 11.37
CA GLU A 432 15.39 -5.04 10.27
C GLU A 432 15.78 -3.64 9.81
N GLN A 433 14.86 -2.67 9.94
CA GLN A 433 15.06 -1.29 9.47
C GLN A 433 15.34 -0.30 10.62
N GLY A 434 15.23 -0.74 11.89
CA GLY A 434 15.49 0.08 13.06
C GLY A 434 14.47 1.21 13.28
N ILE A 435 13.26 1.06 12.74
CA ILE A 435 12.19 2.06 12.87
C ILE A 435 11.63 2.02 14.30
N ASP A 436 11.57 3.17 14.96
CA ASP A 436 11.00 3.30 16.29
C ASP A 436 9.48 3.54 16.27
N TYR A 437 8.84 3.44 17.43
CA TYR A 437 7.39 3.57 17.54
C TYR A 437 6.82 4.92 17.06
N PRO A 438 7.39 6.09 17.41
CA PRO A 438 6.90 7.37 16.89
C PRO A 438 6.93 7.41 15.37
N THR A 439 7.99 6.88 14.75
CA THR A 439 8.07 6.77 13.30
C THR A 439 7.03 5.80 12.76
N LEU A 440 6.87 4.60 13.33
CA LEU A 440 5.81 3.66 12.94
C LEU A 440 4.40 4.26 13.03
N LYS A 441 4.13 5.03 14.09
CA LYS A 441 2.86 5.74 14.28
C LYS A 441 2.66 6.78 13.17
N GLN A 442 3.72 7.49 12.78
CA GLN A 442 3.68 8.40 11.64
C GLN A 442 3.45 7.65 10.31
N LEU A 443 4.05 6.49 10.10
CA LEU A 443 3.78 5.65 8.91
C LEU A 443 2.31 5.19 8.87
N ALA A 444 1.73 4.84 10.02
CA ALA A 444 0.30 4.54 10.13
C ALA A 444 -0.56 5.76 9.74
N ARG A 445 -0.23 6.97 10.23
CA ARG A 445 -0.93 8.20 9.80
C ARG A 445 -0.80 8.43 8.30
N ASN A 446 0.40 8.24 7.76
CA ASN A 446 0.68 8.42 6.34
C ASN A 446 -0.18 7.48 5.47
N GLY A 447 -0.44 6.25 5.93
CA GLY A 447 -1.35 5.31 5.25
C GLY A 447 -2.78 5.86 5.06
N LEU A 448 -3.20 6.89 5.78
CA LEU A 448 -4.46 7.60 5.52
C LEU A 448 -4.26 8.99 4.90
N THR A 449 -3.19 9.70 5.25
CA THR A 449 -2.89 11.02 4.68
C THR A 449 -2.68 10.94 3.17
N TYR A 450 -1.86 9.99 2.73
CA TYR A 450 -1.50 9.76 1.33
C TYR A 450 -2.42 8.79 0.60
N SER A 451 -3.49 8.32 1.25
CA SER A 451 -4.58 7.62 0.57
C SER A 451 -5.30 8.52 -0.44
N PHE A 452 -6.04 7.91 -1.35
CA PHE A 452 -6.97 8.59 -2.25
C PHE A 452 -8.41 8.56 -1.73
N LEU A 453 -8.60 8.44 -0.41
CA LEU A 453 -9.89 8.70 0.24
C LEU A 453 -10.39 10.11 -0.09
N PRO A 454 -11.69 10.29 -0.32
CA PRO A 454 -12.26 11.60 -0.60
C PRO A 454 -12.26 12.51 0.63
N GLY A 455 -12.16 13.82 0.36
CA GLY A 455 -12.27 14.89 1.34
C GLY A 455 -10.94 15.34 1.96
N THR A 456 -11.00 16.48 2.64
CA THR A 456 -9.84 17.15 3.25
C THR A 456 -9.19 16.28 4.32
N SER A 457 -7.85 16.28 4.39
CA SER A 457 -7.13 15.56 5.44
C SER A 457 -7.18 16.29 6.78
N LEU A 458 -7.20 15.52 7.87
CA LEU A 458 -6.99 15.96 9.23
C LEU A 458 -5.56 16.46 9.49
N TRP A 459 -4.58 15.95 8.73
CA TRP A 459 -3.17 16.28 8.87
C TRP A 459 -2.67 16.96 7.60
N ASP A 460 -1.92 18.05 7.73
CA ASP A 460 -1.21 18.65 6.60
C ASP A 460 0.15 17.96 6.33
N ALA A 461 0.81 18.39 5.26
CA ALA A 461 2.15 17.92 4.87
C ALA A 461 3.24 18.13 5.94
N GLY A 462 3.06 19.11 6.83
CA GLY A 462 3.94 19.39 7.96
C GLY A 462 3.62 18.58 9.22
N GLY A 463 2.59 17.72 9.18
CA GLY A 463 2.11 16.97 10.33
C GLY A 463 1.26 17.81 11.29
N ASN A 464 0.84 19.02 10.91
CA ASN A 464 -0.04 19.83 11.74
C ASN A 464 -1.48 19.35 11.57
N ALA A 465 -2.20 19.30 12.68
CA ALA A 465 -3.62 19.06 12.67
C ALA A 465 -4.39 20.23 12.02
N ALA A 466 -5.47 19.91 11.31
CA ALA A 466 -6.44 20.89 10.87
C ALA A 466 -6.88 21.76 12.05
N GLN A 467 -6.92 23.08 11.86
CA GLN A 467 -7.18 24.04 12.94
C GLN A 467 -8.48 23.72 13.71
N ALA A 468 -9.51 23.26 13.00
CA ALA A 468 -10.79 22.85 13.58
C ALA A 468 -10.70 21.66 14.57
N CYS A 469 -9.64 20.85 14.47
CA CYS A 469 -9.43 19.66 15.27
C CYS A 469 -8.19 19.71 16.18
N ALA A 470 -7.35 20.74 16.09
CA ALA A 470 -6.09 20.82 16.82
C ALA A 470 -6.27 20.70 18.35
N THR A 471 -7.22 21.45 18.93
CA THR A 471 -7.52 21.39 20.36
C THR A 471 -8.10 20.03 20.77
N ALA A 472 -9.01 19.49 19.97
CA ALA A 472 -9.65 18.20 20.18
C ALA A 472 -8.62 17.06 20.26
N LEU A 473 -7.67 17.04 19.31
CA LEU A 473 -6.57 16.08 19.27
C LEU A 473 -5.62 16.24 20.46
N GLN A 474 -5.24 17.46 20.82
CA GLN A 474 -4.35 17.70 21.97
C GLN A 474 -4.96 17.25 23.30
N ARG A 475 -6.28 17.39 23.45
CA ARG A 475 -7.01 17.00 24.66
C ARG A 475 -7.50 15.56 24.64
N GLU A 476 -7.42 14.89 23.50
CA GLU A 476 -7.98 13.54 23.29
C GLU A 476 -9.47 13.50 23.60
N THR A 477 -10.18 14.56 23.21
CA THR A 477 -11.62 14.76 23.40
C THR A 477 -12.25 15.21 22.10
N ASP A 478 -13.51 14.86 21.85
CA ASP A 478 -14.20 15.29 20.64
C ASP A 478 -15.04 16.56 20.88
N ASP A 479 -14.88 17.58 20.05
CA ASP A 479 -15.61 18.84 20.13
C ASP A 479 -16.47 19.12 18.89
N ALA A 480 -17.36 20.10 18.99
CA ALA A 480 -18.32 20.40 17.92
C ALA A 480 -17.64 20.86 16.62
N ALA A 481 -16.54 21.61 16.71
CA ALA A 481 -15.81 22.11 15.55
C ALA A 481 -15.14 20.96 14.79
N CYS A 482 -14.47 20.07 15.50
CA CYS A 482 -13.84 18.91 14.89
C CYS A 482 -14.86 17.91 14.33
N ARG A 483 -15.99 17.69 15.01
CA ARG A 483 -17.09 16.88 14.45
C ARG A 483 -17.61 17.45 13.14
N ALA A 484 -17.87 18.75 13.08
CA ALA A 484 -18.35 19.41 11.86
C ALA A 484 -17.33 19.28 10.71
N PHE A 485 -16.03 19.46 10.98
CA PHE A 485 -14.97 19.27 10.00
C PHE A 485 -14.97 17.84 9.41
N ARG A 486 -15.11 16.82 10.28
CA ARG A 486 -15.04 15.41 9.87
C ARG A 486 -16.29 14.90 9.18
N GLN A 487 -17.46 15.52 9.38
CA GLN A 487 -18.71 15.13 8.71
C GLN A 487 -18.62 15.24 7.18
N GLY A 488 -17.86 16.20 6.65
CA GLY A 488 -17.68 16.42 5.21
C GLY A 488 -16.49 15.68 4.59
N SER A 489 -15.74 14.89 5.36
CA SER A 489 -14.53 14.20 4.86
C SER A 489 -14.40 12.80 5.42
N GLU A 490 -14.50 11.82 4.53
CA GLU A 490 -14.25 10.42 4.86
C GLU A 490 -12.82 10.21 5.33
N LYS A 491 -11.85 10.87 4.67
CA LYS A 491 -10.44 10.86 5.06
C LYS A 491 -10.25 11.35 6.50
N ALA A 492 -10.78 12.54 6.83
CA ALA A 492 -10.64 13.10 8.18
C ALA A 492 -11.35 12.25 9.26
N ARG A 493 -12.48 11.62 8.92
CA ARG A 493 -13.19 10.70 9.82
C ARG A 493 -12.32 9.49 10.17
N LEU A 494 -11.72 8.84 9.17
CA LEU A 494 -10.84 7.69 9.39
C LEU A 494 -9.55 8.08 10.10
N GLN A 495 -8.96 9.23 9.77
CA GLN A 495 -7.77 9.73 10.48
C GLN A 495 -8.04 10.00 11.96
N TRP A 496 -9.19 10.57 12.29
CA TRP A 496 -9.57 10.74 13.70
C TRP A 496 -9.79 9.42 14.42
N GLN A 497 -10.44 8.45 13.76
CA GLN A 497 -10.64 7.12 14.32
C GLN A 497 -9.28 6.48 14.66
N LEU A 498 -8.32 6.55 13.73
CA LEU A 498 -6.95 6.07 13.94
C LEU A 498 -6.29 6.72 15.18
N GLU A 499 -6.39 8.04 15.36
CA GLU A 499 -5.82 8.70 16.54
C GLU A 499 -6.48 8.25 17.85
N THR A 500 -7.79 8.07 17.84
CA THR A 500 -8.55 7.57 19.00
C THR A 500 -8.09 6.15 19.36
N ASP A 501 -7.97 5.28 18.35
CA ASP A 501 -7.56 3.90 18.52
C ASP A 501 -6.10 3.80 18.98
N LEU A 502 -5.21 4.63 18.43
CA LEU A 502 -3.79 4.69 18.84
C LEU A 502 -3.66 5.12 20.30
N ALA A 503 -4.39 6.16 20.73
CA ALA A 503 -4.38 6.60 22.12
C ALA A 503 -4.91 5.50 23.07
N GLN A 504 -5.94 4.77 22.67
CA GLN A 504 -6.44 3.62 23.44
C GLN A 504 -5.43 2.47 23.49
N TYR A 505 -4.78 2.17 22.36
CA TYR A 505 -3.74 1.16 22.26
C TYR A 505 -2.57 1.47 23.20
N GLU A 506 -2.03 2.69 23.16
CA GLU A 506 -0.93 3.13 24.01
C GLU A 506 -1.26 2.94 25.51
N ARG A 507 -2.44 3.42 25.94
CA ARG A 507 -2.90 3.27 27.33
C ARG A 507 -3.02 1.80 27.73
N THR A 508 -3.56 0.96 26.85
CA THR A 508 -3.73 -0.47 27.09
C THR A 508 -2.39 -1.19 27.21
N LEU A 509 -1.45 -0.87 26.30
CA LEU A 509 -0.13 -1.48 26.25
C LEU A 509 0.70 -1.13 27.48
N LEU A 510 0.70 0.14 27.91
CA LEU A 510 1.40 0.56 29.14
C LEU A 510 0.83 -0.13 30.39
N ASN A 511 -0.49 -0.30 30.47
CA ASN A 511 -1.12 -1.04 31.57
C ASN A 511 -0.73 -2.52 31.57
N ALA A 512 -0.61 -3.14 30.39
CA ALA A 512 -0.15 -4.53 30.26
C ALA A 512 1.33 -4.68 30.65
N GLY A 513 2.19 -3.77 30.18
CA GLY A 513 3.62 -3.74 30.52
C GLY A 513 3.85 -3.55 32.03
N ALA A 514 3.11 -2.66 32.67
CA ALA A 514 3.19 -2.45 34.11
C ALA A 514 2.84 -3.72 34.92
N ARG A 515 1.83 -4.48 34.48
CA ARG A 515 1.45 -5.77 35.11
C ARG A 515 2.53 -6.84 34.92
N GLN A 516 3.16 -6.90 33.75
CA GLN A 516 4.26 -7.83 33.49
C GLN A 516 5.49 -7.54 34.36
N SER A 517 5.85 -6.26 34.53
CA SER A 517 6.92 -5.83 35.44
C SER A 517 6.60 -6.09 36.92
N ALA A 518 5.35 -5.89 37.34
CA ALA A 518 4.92 -6.14 38.73
C ALA A 518 4.91 -7.63 39.10
N ASN A 519 4.67 -8.52 38.14
CA ASN A 519 4.61 -9.97 38.36
C ASN A 519 5.98 -10.68 38.27
N GLY A 520 7.09 -9.95 38.11
CA GLY A 520 8.44 -10.51 38.19
C GLY A 520 8.78 -11.56 37.11
N LEU A 521 8.05 -11.59 36.00
CA LEU A 521 8.18 -12.62 34.95
C LEU A 521 9.46 -12.49 34.08
N TYR A 522 10.29 -11.48 34.34
CA TYR A 522 11.63 -11.33 33.77
C TYR A 522 12.57 -10.74 34.82
N ARG A 523 13.14 -11.59 35.66
CA ARG A 523 14.44 -11.38 36.29
C ARG A 523 15.36 -12.51 35.89
#